data_AF-A0AAU4TZE3-F1
#
_entry.id   AF-A0AAU4TZE3-F1
#
_cell.length_a   1.000
_cell.length_b   1.000
_cell.length_c   1.000
_cell.angle_alpha   90.00
_cell.angle_beta   90.00
_cell.angle_gamma   90.00
#
_symmetry.space_group_name_H-M   'P 1'
#
loop_
_entity.id
_entity.type
_entity.pdbx_description
1 polymer ?
#
loop_
_entity_poly.entity_id
_entity_poly.type
_entity_poly.pdbx_seq_one_letter_code
_entity_poly.pdbx_strand_id
1 'polypeptide(L)'
;MTTDKQFKRAARELAEREGISYTAARRRLADATETGVSAPLTTASAVAEDDQEPTPPRFYPTAGAPCPVDCDGTAHPNAVCWLWRPEDSKHVRHGVRRAAQLPNGRAGELCHRYEPPTPGYPNGSFFAREAVWLLALVYAMLTDQHPELRPGRAELWAAVETDDQAAVDAVMEPLDRAAARLLTKVPEQWWGEVKPRLDAYADFVDTDDRELRTWQEIDDRHHVGRLVDQWRRAWEERRGSEGYMERTGVLWSAPKGWLDDLLVEQHGGHGDGARVRLIDGRPAIVYAAEWSEAGAPVAYRIRELEPGRHGNIGKLVPSLTSDELVPRDQVAGKLNDVA
;
A
#
# COMPACT_ATOMS: atom_id res chain seq x y z
N MET A 1 15.34 17.46 27.16
CA MET A 1 14.31 16.68 26.45
C MET A 1 15.01 15.53 25.76
N THR A 2 14.96 14.34 26.34
CA THR A 2 15.35 13.11 25.64
C THR A 2 14.49 13.02 24.38
N THR A 3 15.12 12.89 23.22
CA THR A 3 14.36 12.76 21.96
C THR A 3 13.53 11.49 22.03
N ASP A 4 12.27 11.51 21.57
CA ASP A 4 11.38 10.34 21.55
C ASP A 4 12.08 9.09 20.99
N LYS A 5 13.03 9.29 20.07
CA LYS A 5 13.93 8.26 19.52
C LYS A 5 14.81 7.57 20.58
N GLN A 6 15.47 8.33 21.47
CA GLN A 6 16.28 7.77 22.56
C GLN A 6 15.43 6.98 23.57
N PHE A 7 14.22 7.47 23.85
CA PHE A 7 13.30 6.81 24.77
C PHE A 7 12.79 5.47 24.21
N LYS A 8 12.44 5.42 22.92
CA LYS A 8 12.03 4.19 22.24
C LYS A 8 13.17 3.16 22.18
N ARG A 9 14.39 3.60 21.89
CA ARG A 9 15.57 2.71 21.90
C ARG A 9 15.83 2.12 23.28
N ALA A 10 15.85 2.94 24.32
CA ALA A 10 16.00 2.47 25.69
C ALA A 10 14.89 1.48 26.10
N ALA A 11 13.65 1.71 25.64
CA ALA A 11 12.54 0.79 25.90
C ALA A 11 12.69 -0.56 25.19
N ARG A 12 13.27 -0.60 23.98
CA ARG A 12 13.59 -1.85 23.27
C ARG A 12 14.69 -2.62 23.97
N GLU A 13 15.80 -1.96 24.30
CA GLU A 13 16.93 -2.58 25.02
C GLU A 13 16.50 -3.12 26.40
N LEU A 14 15.62 -2.40 27.10
CA LEU A 14 15.07 -2.85 28.38
C LEU A 14 14.13 -4.05 28.23
N ALA A 15 13.28 -4.04 27.21
CA ALA A 15 12.37 -5.15 26.91
C ALA A 15 13.13 -6.45 26.61
N GLU A 16 14.17 -6.36 25.79
CA GLU A 16 15.03 -7.50 25.44
C GLU A 16 15.80 -8.01 26.65
N ARG A 17 16.44 -7.11 27.41
CA ARG A 17 17.23 -7.48 28.59
C ARG A 17 16.41 -8.16 29.68
N GLU A 18 15.16 -7.74 29.86
CA GLU A 18 14.31 -8.22 30.96
C GLU A 18 13.26 -9.24 30.53
N GLY A 19 13.18 -9.58 29.24
CA GLY A 19 12.16 -10.49 28.72
C GLY A 19 10.73 -9.99 28.94
N ILE A 20 10.53 -8.67 28.93
CA ILE A 20 9.22 -8.02 29.11
C ILE A 20 8.72 -7.39 27.82
N SER A 21 7.41 -7.11 27.73
CA SER A 21 6.88 -6.42 26.55
C SER A 21 7.40 -4.98 26.45
N TYR A 22 7.56 -4.51 25.22
CA TYR A 22 7.99 -3.14 24.91
C TYR A 22 7.15 -2.07 25.63
N THR A 23 5.83 -2.27 25.72
CA THR A 23 4.92 -1.36 26.44
C THR A 23 5.18 -1.34 27.95
N ALA A 24 5.52 -2.48 28.55
CA ALA A 24 5.89 -2.55 29.97
C ALA A 24 7.25 -1.89 30.23
N ALA A 25 8.24 -2.10 29.37
CA ALA A 25 9.54 -1.43 29.41
C ALA A 25 9.41 0.09 29.28
N ARG A 26 8.56 0.56 28.35
CA ARG A 26 8.30 1.99 28.14
C ARG A 26 7.65 2.67 29.34
N ARG A 27 6.73 1.99 30.05
CA ARG A 27 6.14 2.50 31.30
C ARG A 27 7.19 2.58 32.42
N ARG A 28 8.02 1.54 32.59
CA ARG A 28 9.10 1.55 33.59
C ARG A 28 10.08 2.70 33.40
N LEU A 29 10.45 3.00 32.15
CA LEU A 29 11.34 4.13 31.85
C LEU A 29 10.68 5.48 32.11
N ALA A 30 9.37 5.61 31.90
CA ALA A 30 8.64 6.82 32.25
C ALA A 30 8.62 7.03 33.77
N ASP A 31 8.28 5.99 34.54
CA ASP A 31 8.21 6.04 36.00
C ASP A 31 9.59 6.29 36.65
N ALA A 32 10.66 5.71 36.08
CA ALA A 32 12.04 5.92 36.54
C ALA A 32 12.51 7.37 36.35
N THR A 33 12.00 8.07 35.34
CA THR A 33 12.35 9.47 35.06
C THR A 33 11.75 10.42 36.11
N GLU A 34 10.58 10.09 36.67
CA GLU A 34 9.92 10.90 37.70
C GLU A 34 10.55 10.72 39.09
N THR A 35 11.19 9.57 39.35
CA THR A 35 11.72 9.24 40.69
C THR A 35 13.15 9.77 40.92
N GLY A 36 13.85 10.21 39.87
CA GLY A 36 15.28 10.56 39.90
C GLY A 36 15.66 12.01 40.22
N VAL A 37 14.70 12.93 40.42
CA VAL A 37 14.99 14.38 40.53
C VAL A 37 15.46 14.82 41.94
N SER A 38 15.61 13.91 42.90
CA SER A 38 15.93 14.26 44.31
C SER A 38 17.23 13.68 44.88
N ALA A 39 18.19 13.22 44.07
CA ALA A 39 19.48 12.73 44.58
C ALA A 39 20.64 13.70 44.23
N PRO A 40 21.54 14.04 45.19
CA PRO A 40 22.67 14.92 44.92
C PRO A 40 23.72 14.20 44.07
N LEU A 41 24.08 14.83 42.95
CA LEU A 41 25.02 14.34 41.94
C LEU A 41 26.44 14.18 42.53
N THR A 42 26.92 12.94 42.56
CA THR A 42 28.35 12.62 42.72
C THR A 42 29.04 12.77 41.37
N THR A 43 30.11 13.56 41.33
CA THR A 43 30.95 13.85 40.16
C THR A 43 31.69 12.60 39.68
N ALA A 44 31.27 12.05 38.55
CA ALA A 44 32.03 11.04 37.80
C ALA A 44 32.94 11.71 36.78
N SER A 45 34.18 11.22 36.70
CA SER A 45 35.26 11.70 35.84
C SER A 45 34.86 11.86 34.37
N ALA A 46 35.11 13.06 33.85
CA ALA A 46 35.03 13.39 32.44
C ALA A 46 36.09 12.61 31.65
N VAL A 47 35.63 11.67 30.84
CA VAL A 47 36.32 11.29 29.60
C VAL A 47 36.19 12.51 28.69
N ALA A 48 37.31 13.03 28.20
CA ALA A 48 37.34 14.15 27.27
C ALA A 48 36.66 13.73 25.96
N GLU A 49 35.35 13.92 25.88
CA GLU A 49 34.66 14.11 24.61
C GLU A 49 35.22 15.40 24.01
N ASP A 50 35.70 15.29 22.77
CA ASP A 50 36.16 16.42 21.98
C ASP A 50 35.06 17.49 22.00
N ASP A 51 35.33 18.63 22.64
CA ASP A 51 34.48 19.83 22.71
C ASP A 51 34.40 20.46 21.31
N GLN A 52 33.85 19.73 20.34
CA GLN A 52 33.35 20.33 19.11
C GLN A 52 32.14 21.16 19.48
N GLU A 53 32.37 22.46 19.61
CA GLU A 53 31.35 23.48 19.78
C GLU A 53 30.21 23.17 18.79
N PRO A 54 28.98 22.92 19.27
CA PRO A 54 27.89 22.46 18.42
C PRO A 54 27.69 23.48 17.31
N THR A 55 27.99 23.07 16.08
CA THR A 55 27.85 23.96 14.92
C THR A 55 26.38 24.40 14.87
N PRO A 56 26.10 25.72 14.88
CA PRO A 56 24.72 26.19 14.90
C PRO A 56 23.97 25.63 13.68
N PRO A 57 22.67 25.29 13.82
CA PRO A 57 21.88 24.75 12.72
C PRO A 57 21.91 25.74 11.55
N ARG A 58 22.42 25.27 10.41
CA ARG A 58 22.46 26.05 9.17
C ARG A 58 21.08 25.98 8.50
N PHE A 59 20.47 27.13 8.27
CA PHE A 59 19.26 27.23 7.46
C PHE A 59 19.65 27.24 5.99
N TYR A 60 19.23 26.21 5.26
CA TYR A 60 19.36 26.16 3.81
C TYR A 60 18.01 26.53 3.18
N PRO A 61 17.92 27.56 2.33
CA PRO A 61 16.71 27.81 1.56
C PRO A 61 16.40 26.61 0.65
N THR A 62 15.13 26.29 0.46
CA THR A 62 14.70 25.35 -0.57
C THR A 62 14.63 26.08 -1.91
N ALA A 63 14.96 25.42 -3.02
CA ALA A 63 14.75 25.99 -4.35
C ALA A 63 13.28 26.43 -4.51
N GLY A 64 13.03 27.55 -5.20
CA GLY A 64 11.67 28.12 -5.33
C GLY A 64 10.75 27.38 -6.31
N ALA A 65 11.29 26.42 -7.06
CA ALA A 65 10.56 25.56 -7.99
C ALA A 65 11.19 24.15 -7.99
N PRO A 66 10.44 23.12 -8.40
CA PRO A 66 10.99 21.79 -8.59
C PRO A 66 12.19 21.81 -9.54
N CYS A 67 13.24 21.12 -9.12
CA CYS A 67 14.43 20.90 -9.93
C CYS A 67 14.10 20.05 -11.18
N PRO A 68 14.80 20.25 -12.31
CA PRO A 68 14.81 19.34 -13.44
C PRO A 68 15.09 17.88 -13.03
N VAL A 69 14.71 16.90 -13.86
CA VAL A 69 14.85 15.47 -13.54
C VAL A 69 16.31 15.07 -13.27
N ASP A 70 17.21 15.72 -13.99
CA ASP A 70 18.65 15.53 -14.02
C ASP A 70 19.42 16.49 -13.09
N CYS A 71 18.72 17.22 -12.21
CA CYS A 71 19.39 18.10 -11.27
C CYS A 71 20.18 17.31 -10.21
N ASP A 72 21.49 17.48 -10.23
CA ASP A 72 22.46 16.94 -9.27
C ASP A 72 22.70 17.85 -8.06
N GLY A 73 21.93 18.94 -7.95
CA GLY A 73 22.04 19.95 -6.91
C GLY A 73 23.13 21.01 -7.14
N THR A 74 23.97 20.87 -8.17
CA THR A 74 25.03 21.85 -8.48
C THR A 74 24.47 23.17 -8.99
N ALA A 75 23.26 23.15 -9.57
CA ALA A 75 22.58 24.32 -10.13
C ALA A 75 22.11 25.34 -9.07
N HIS A 76 22.10 25.00 -7.78
CA HIS A 76 21.65 25.90 -6.71
C HIS A 76 22.52 25.73 -5.44
N PRO A 77 23.76 26.25 -5.46
CA PRO A 77 24.67 26.15 -4.33
C PRO A 77 24.07 26.83 -3.10
N ASN A 78 24.13 26.14 -1.95
CA ASN A 78 23.51 26.54 -0.67
C ASN A 78 21.99 26.46 -0.61
N ALA A 79 21.32 25.81 -1.57
CA ALA A 79 19.90 25.48 -1.49
C ALA A 79 19.68 23.96 -1.55
N VAL A 80 18.65 23.48 -0.83
CA VAL A 80 18.21 22.08 -0.94
C VAL A 80 17.43 21.92 -2.23
N CYS A 81 17.79 20.93 -3.05
CA CYS A 81 17.05 20.62 -4.27
C CYS A 81 15.62 20.21 -3.90
N TRP A 82 14.66 20.80 -4.60
CA TRP A 82 13.27 20.40 -4.53
C TRP A 82 13.01 19.37 -5.62
N LEU A 83 12.95 18.09 -5.27
CA LEU A 83 12.57 17.05 -6.23
C LEU A 83 11.09 17.22 -6.60
N TRP A 84 10.79 17.25 -7.90
CA TRP A 84 9.41 17.30 -8.39
C TRP A 84 8.57 16.16 -7.81
N ARG A 85 7.37 16.51 -7.39
CA ARG A 85 6.32 15.58 -6.98
C ARG A 85 5.06 15.81 -7.82
N PRO A 86 4.19 14.80 -8.01
CA PRO A 86 2.93 14.97 -8.73
C PRO A 86 2.06 16.14 -8.22
N GLU A 87 2.12 16.44 -6.92
CA GLU A 87 1.35 17.52 -6.29
C GLU A 87 1.77 18.91 -6.78
N ASP A 88 3.02 19.05 -7.26
CA ASP A 88 3.56 20.31 -7.77
C ASP A 88 2.92 20.72 -9.10
N SER A 89 2.29 19.79 -9.82
CA SER A 89 1.65 19.98 -11.12
C SER A 89 0.24 20.60 -10.99
N LYS A 90 0.14 21.81 -10.45
CA LYS A 90 -1.14 22.43 -9.99
C LYS A 90 -2.22 22.59 -11.08
N HIS A 91 -1.86 22.57 -12.35
CA HIS A 91 -2.77 22.74 -13.49
C HIS A 91 -3.40 21.42 -13.97
N VAL A 92 -2.91 20.28 -13.46
CA VAL A 92 -3.31 18.94 -13.87
C VAL A 92 -4.53 18.47 -13.05
N ARG A 93 -5.41 17.66 -13.65
CA ARG A 93 -6.58 17.11 -12.97
C ARG A 93 -6.15 16.36 -11.71
N HIS A 94 -6.96 16.49 -10.66
CA HIS A 94 -6.67 15.85 -9.38
C HIS A 94 -6.50 14.33 -9.52
N GLY A 95 -7.31 13.66 -10.34
CA GLY A 95 -7.22 12.21 -10.57
C GLY A 95 -5.86 11.79 -11.14
N VAL A 96 -5.37 12.50 -12.16
CA VAL A 96 -4.06 12.23 -12.80
C VAL A 96 -2.91 12.45 -11.81
N ARG A 97 -2.92 13.54 -11.05
CA ARG A 97 -1.91 13.77 -10.00
C ARG A 97 -1.93 12.69 -8.93
N ARG A 98 -3.13 12.32 -8.47
CA ARG A 98 -3.31 11.28 -7.47
C ARG A 98 -2.82 9.94 -8.01
N ALA A 99 -3.13 9.61 -9.27
CA ALA A 99 -2.69 8.38 -9.93
C ALA A 99 -1.17 8.22 -9.96
N ALA A 100 -0.43 9.33 -10.07
CA ALA A 100 1.03 9.33 -10.11
C ALA A 100 1.69 9.33 -8.71
N GLN A 101 0.94 9.61 -7.65
CA GLN A 101 1.48 9.71 -6.29
C GLN A 101 1.56 8.34 -5.61
N LEU A 102 2.77 7.88 -5.28
CA LEU A 102 2.98 6.67 -4.50
C LEU A 102 3.17 6.96 -3.00
N PRO A 103 2.84 6.00 -2.11
CA PRO A 103 2.03 4.82 -2.39
C PRO A 103 0.51 5.09 -2.32
N ASN A 104 0.10 6.11 -1.56
CA ASN A 104 -1.30 6.34 -1.19
C ASN A 104 -2.16 6.88 -2.33
N GLY A 105 -1.59 7.74 -3.19
CA GLY A 105 -2.33 8.35 -4.28
C GLY A 105 -2.80 7.31 -5.29
N ARG A 106 -1.88 6.52 -5.85
CA ARG A 106 -2.18 5.45 -6.82
C ARG A 106 -3.26 4.52 -6.27
N ALA A 107 -3.08 4.01 -5.05
CA ALA A 107 -4.05 3.14 -4.41
C ALA A 107 -5.43 3.79 -4.26
N GLY A 108 -5.47 5.05 -3.84
CA GLY A 108 -6.71 5.81 -3.68
C GLY A 108 -7.41 6.11 -5.01
N GLU A 109 -6.65 6.36 -6.08
CA GLU A 109 -7.21 6.60 -7.40
C GLU A 109 -7.80 5.33 -8.03
N LEU A 110 -7.13 4.18 -7.89
CA LEU A 110 -7.68 2.90 -8.34
C LEU A 110 -8.98 2.56 -7.62
N CYS A 111 -9.01 2.73 -6.29
CA CYS A 111 -10.24 2.58 -5.54
C CYS A 111 -11.33 3.56 -6.02
N HIS A 112 -11.00 4.82 -6.29
CA HIS A 112 -11.98 5.80 -6.75
C HIS A 112 -12.61 5.42 -8.11
N ARG A 113 -11.81 4.88 -9.04
CA ARG A 113 -12.25 4.46 -10.37
C ARG A 113 -13.11 3.21 -10.35
N TYR A 114 -12.68 2.17 -9.63
CA TYR A 114 -13.33 0.85 -9.68
C TYR A 114 -14.34 0.60 -8.56
N GLU A 115 -14.37 1.46 -7.55
CA GLU A 115 -15.40 1.48 -6.49
C GLU A 115 -16.06 2.87 -6.39
N PRO A 116 -16.73 3.32 -7.47
CA PRO A 116 -17.36 4.62 -7.45
C PRO A 116 -18.52 4.66 -6.44
N PRO A 117 -18.83 5.84 -5.87
CA PRO A 117 -20.05 6.05 -5.10
C PRO A 117 -21.30 5.52 -5.79
N THR A 118 -22.15 4.81 -5.05
CA THR A 118 -23.46 4.35 -5.52
C THR A 118 -24.59 5.02 -4.72
N PRO A 119 -25.83 5.08 -5.22
CA PRO A 119 -26.94 5.66 -4.45
C PRO A 119 -27.15 4.98 -3.08
N GLY A 120 -26.89 3.68 -2.98
CA GLY A 120 -26.96 2.93 -1.71
C GLY A 120 -25.74 3.13 -0.81
N TYR A 121 -24.61 3.52 -1.39
CA TYR A 121 -23.37 3.82 -0.68
C TYR A 121 -22.74 5.08 -1.29
N PRO A 122 -23.17 6.29 -0.88
CA PRO A 122 -22.76 7.55 -1.49
C PRO A 122 -21.27 7.87 -1.28
N ASN A 123 -20.58 7.05 -0.48
CA ASN A 123 -19.15 7.08 -0.30
C ASN A 123 -18.42 5.88 -0.95
N GLY A 124 -19.08 5.08 -1.80
CA GLY A 124 -18.55 3.81 -2.33
C GLY A 124 -18.74 2.65 -1.35
N SER A 125 -18.42 1.42 -1.77
CA SER A 125 -18.44 0.25 -0.88
C SER A 125 -17.54 0.50 0.34
N PHE A 126 -18.15 0.56 1.53
CA PHE A 126 -17.45 0.89 2.78
C PHE A 126 -16.24 -0.04 3.00
N PHE A 127 -16.45 -1.34 2.81
CA PHE A 127 -15.41 -2.36 2.96
C PHE A 127 -14.31 -2.26 1.89
N ALA A 128 -14.66 -1.90 0.66
CA ALA A 128 -13.67 -1.77 -0.40
C ALA A 128 -12.76 -0.56 -0.14
N ARG A 129 -13.32 0.58 0.28
CA ARG A 129 -12.52 1.78 0.61
C ARG A 129 -11.55 1.58 1.77
N GLU A 130 -11.94 0.78 2.76
CA GLU A 130 -11.04 0.41 3.85
C GLU A 130 -9.84 -0.41 3.36
N ALA A 131 -9.81 -0.92 2.13
CA ALA A 131 -8.67 -1.65 1.58
C ALA A 131 -7.62 -0.76 0.90
N VAL A 132 -7.85 0.55 0.75
CA VAL A 132 -6.91 1.47 0.06
C VAL A 132 -5.52 1.45 0.71
N TRP A 133 -5.46 1.47 2.05
CA TRP A 133 -4.19 1.46 2.76
C TRP A 133 -3.41 0.16 2.54
N LEU A 134 -4.10 -0.96 2.31
CA LEU A 134 -3.47 -2.26 2.07
C LEU A 134 -2.77 -2.25 0.71
N LEU A 135 -3.43 -1.72 -0.33
CA LEU A 135 -2.78 -1.56 -1.64
C LEU A 135 -1.61 -0.56 -1.56
N ALA A 136 -1.76 0.53 -0.82
CA ALA A 136 -0.66 1.46 -0.58
C ALA A 136 0.52 0.77 0.14
N LEU A 137 0.26 -0.07 1.14
CA LEU A 137 1.30 -0.84 1.83
C LEU A 137 2.00 -1.81 0.88
N VAL A 138 1.26 -2.47 -0.02
CA VAL A 138 1.83 -3.33 -1.05
C VAL A 138 2.73 -2.54 -2.01
N TYR A 139 2.31 -1.37 -2.47
CA TYR A 139 3.16 -0.52 -3.31
C TYR A 139 4.42 -0.06 -2.58
N ALA A 140 4.30 0.33 -1.31
CA ALA A 140 5.46 0.70 -0.49
C ALA A 140 6.44 -0.47 -0.36
N MET A 141 5.94 -1.66 -0.01
CA MET A 141 6.76 -2.88 0.10
C MET A 141 7.47 -3.20 -1.21
N LEU A 142 6.73 -3.23 -2.33
CA LEU A 142 7.28 -3.58 -3.63
C LEU A 142 8.33 -2.56 -4.08
N THR A 143 8.09 -1.27 -3.90
CA THR A 143 9.06 -0.24 -4.33
C THR A 143 10.27 -0.11 -3.42
N ASP A 144 10.21 -0.61 -2.19
CA ASP A 144 11.38 -0.72 -1.30
C ASP A 144 12.20 -2.00 -1.59
N GLN A 145 11.53 -3.13 -1.82
CA GLN A 145 12.19 -4.41 -2.11
C GLN A 145 12.71 -4.52 -3.55
N HIS A 146 12.02 -3.84 -4.47
CA HIS A 146 12.29 -3.81 -5.91
C HIS A 146 12.31 -2.37 -6.40
N PRO A 147 13.40 -1.61 -6.16
CA PRO A 147 13.51 -0.22 -6.60
C PRO A 147 13.34 -0.03 -8.11
N GLU A 148 13.62 -1.07 -8.91
CA GLU A 148 13.38 -1.13 -10.35
C GLU A 148 11.91 -1.04 -10.76
N LEU A 149 10.97 -1.33 -9.85
CA LEU A 149 9.53 -1.15 -10.07
C LEU A 149 9.07 0.30 -9.86
N ARG A 150 9.94 1.18 -9.35
CA ARG A 150 9.58 2.60 -9.22
C ARG A 150 9.49 3.22 -10.61
N PRO A 151 8.39 3.92 -10.95
CA PRO A 151 8.25 4.57 -12.24
C PRO A 151 9.38 5.59 -12.46
N GLY A 152 9.90 5.66 -13.68
CA GLY A 152 10.93 6.63 -14.04
C GLY A 152 10.42 8.06 -13.84
N ARG A 153 11.15 8.90 -13.09
CA ARG A 153 10.69 10.26 -12.76
C ARG A 153 10.41 11.12 -13.98
N ALA A 154 11.27 11.05 -15.01
CA ALA A 154 11.08 11.82 -16.24
C ALA A 154 9.82 11.42 -16.98
N GLU A 155 9.58 10.11 -17.13
CA GLU A 155 8.43 9.57 -17.83
C GLU A 155 7.13 9.88 -17.08
N LEU A 156 7.14 9.70 -15.76
CA LEU A 156 5.99 10.02 -14.91
C LEU A 156 5.69 11.52 -14.91
N TRP A 157 6.71 12.37 -14.84
CA TRP A 157 6.52 13.82 -14.93
C TRP A 157 5.94 14.21 -16.29
N ALA A 158 6.49 13.72 -17.39
CA ALA A 158 5.95 13.98 -18.72
C ALA A 158 4.49 13.54 -18.85
N ALA A 159 4.13 12.35 -18.37
CA ALA A 159 2.75 11.85 -18.38
C ALA A 159 1.81 12.76 -17.57
N VAL A 160 2.21 13.18 -16.37
CA VAL A 160 1.42 14.05 -15.50
C VAL A 160 1.20 15.44 -16.12
N GLU A 161 2.24 16.08 -16.67
CA GLU A 161 2.11 17.42 -17.27
C GLU A 161 1.23 17.42 -18.52
N THR A 162 1.12 16.29 -19.21
CA THR A 162 0.17 16.14 -20.32
C THR A 162 -1.27 15.91 -19.89
N ASP A 163 -1.54 15.82 -18.57
CA ASP A 163 -2.86 15.50 -17.99
C ASP A 163 -3.46 14.18 -18.55
N ASP A 164 -2.58 13.25 -18.94
CA ASP A 164 -2.93 11.98 -19.58
C ASP A 164 -2.93 10.83 -18.56
N GLN A 165 -4.13 10.42 -18.16
CA GLN A 165 -4.34 9.30 -17.24
C GLN A 165 -3.81 7.98 -17.80
N ALA A 166 -3.95 7.73 -19.11
CA ALA A 166 -3.53 6.48 -19.73
C ALA A 166 -1.99 6.41 -19.79
N ALA A 167 -1.33 7.54 -20.05
CA ALA A 167 0.13 7.63 -19.97
C ALA A 167 0.64 7.37 -18.54
N VAL A 168 -0.01 7.93 -17.51
CA VAL A 168 0.33 7.62 -16.12
C VAL A 168 0.12 6.14 -15.82
N ASP A 169 -1.01 5.57 -16.24
CA ASP A 169 -1.30 4.15 -16.03
C ASP A 169 -0.28 3.22 -16.73
N ALA A 170 0.21 3.62 -17.92
CA ALA A 170 1.24 2.86 -18.64
C ALA A 170 2.60 2.91 -17.92
N VAL A 171 3.00 4.07 -17.39
CA VAL A 171 4.25 4.23 -16.61
C VAL A 171 4.18 3.46 -15.27
N MET A 172 2.99 3.37 -14.67
CA MET A 172 2.76 2.66 -13.41
C MET A 172 2.57 1.14 -13.58
N GLU A 173 2.33 0.67 -14.82
CA GLU A 173 1.93 -0.72 -15.10
C GLU A 173 2.87 -1.77 -14.48
N PRO A 174 4.21 -1.67 -14.56
CA PRO A 174 5.09 -2.69 -13.99
C PRO A 174 4.85 -2.92 -12.50
N LEU A 175 4.63 -1.84 -11.75
CA LEU A 175 4.32 -1.88 -10.33
C LEU A 175 2.91 -2.43 -10.07
N ASP A 176 1.91 -1.98 -10.83
CA ASP A 176 0.51 -2.45 -10.72
C ASP A 176 0.41 -3.96 -10.99
N ARG A 177 1.15 -4.44 -11.99
CA ARG A 177 1.22 -5.86 -12.35
C ARG A 177 1.96 -6.68 -11.29
N ALA A 178 3.04 -6.16 -10.72
CA ALA A 178 3.71 -6.82 -9.59
C ALA A 178 2.79 -6.93 -8.37
N ALA A 179 2.03 -5.88 -8.06
CA ALA A 179 1.02 -5.89 -7.02
C ALA A 179 -0.12 -6.90 -7.32
N ALA A 180 -0.59 -6.95 -8.58
CA ALA A 180 -1.63 -7.88 -9.01
C ALA A 180 -1.20 -9.35 -8.89
N ARG A 181 0.09 -9.64 -9.13
CA ARG A 181 0.66 -10.99 -8.97
C ARG A 181 0.86 -11.39 -7.52
N LEU A 182 1.13 -10.43 -6.64
CA LEU A 182 1.27 -10.68 -5.20
C LEU A 182 -0.10 -10.90 -4.56
N LEU A 183 -1.07 -10.02 -4.85
CA LEU A 183 -2.40 -10.07 -4.26
C LEU A 183 -3.20 -11.24 -4.85
N THR A 184 -4.01 -11.89 -4.02
CA THR A 184 -4.84 -13.04 -4.41
C THR A 184 -6.24 -12.88 -3.84
N LYS A 185 -7.23 -13.56 -4.42
CA LYS A 185 -8.58 -13.71 -3.85
C LYS A 185 -8.80 -15.08 -3.20
N VAL A 186 -7.77 -15.94 -3.19
CA VAL A 186 -7.78 -17.25 -2.55
C VAL A 186 -7.34 -17.11 -1.07
N PRO A 187 -8.21 -17.40 -0.09
CA PRO A 187 -7.90 -17.19 1.32
C PRO A 187 -6.65 -17.95 1.78
N GLU A 188 -6.51 -19.22 1.40
CA GLU A 188 -5.41 -20.07 1.82
C GLU A 188 -4.06 -19.50 1.35
N GLN A 189 -4.02 -19.01 0.10
CA GLN A 189 -2.83 -18.37 -0.45
C GLN A 189 -2.57 -17.00 0.20
N TRP A 190 -3.63 -16.23 0.47
CA TRP A 190 -3.50 -14.96 1.18
C TRP A 190 -2.81 -15.13 2.53
N TRP A 191 -3.30 -16.09 3.33
CA TRP A 191 -2.76 -16.38 4.66
C TRP A 191 -1.40 -17.07 4.63
N GLY A 192 -1.16 -17.93 3.65
CA GLY A 192 0.08 -18.70 3.53
C GLY A 192 1.24 -17.93 2.91
N GLU A 193 0.97 -16.98 2.02
CA GLU A 193 2.01 -16.33 1.20
C GLU A 193 2.02 -14.81 1.33
N VAL A 194 0.88 -14.15 1.17
CA VAL A 194 0.83 -12.68 1.09
C VAL A 194 0.99 -12.03 2.45
N LYS A 195 0.20 -12.48 3.44
CA LYS A 195 0.25 -11.93 4.79
C LYS A 195 1.65 -12.08 5.41
N PRO A 196 2.33 -13.24 5.37
CA PRO A 196 3.68 -13.36 5.93
C PRO A 196 4.70 -12.40 5.29
N ARG A 197 4.58 -12.12 3.99
CA ARG A 197 5.46 -11.13 3.32
C ARG A 197 5.21 -9.72 3.83
N LEU A 198 3.93 -9.33 3.99
CA LEU A 198 3.56 -8.04 4.57
C LEU A 198 3.96 -7.92 6.04
N ASP A 199 3.85 -9.00 6.82
CA ASP A 199 4.35 -9.04 8.20
C ASP A 199 5.88 -8.83 8.23
N ALA A 200 6.63 -9.54 7.38
CA ALA A 200 8.08 -9.39 7.30
C ALA A 200 8.49 -7.97 6.88
N TYR A 201 7.77 -7.34 5.94
CA TYR A 201 8.00 -5.94 5.58
C TYR A 201 7.63 -4.99 6.72
N ALA A 202 6.53 -5.22 7.43
CA ALA A 202 6.16 -4.44 8.61
C ALA A 202 7.23 -4.54 9.70
N ASP A 203 7.78 -5.72 9.97
CA ASP A 203 8.88 -5.93 10.91
C ASP A 203 10.16 -5.20 10.46
N PHE A 204 10.48 -5.27 9.16
CA PHE A 204 11.59 -4.51 8.58
C PHE A 204 11.38 -3.01 8.77
N VAL A 205 10.19 -2.49 8.49
CA VAL A 205 9.84 -1.09 8.70
C VAL A 205 9.94 -0.74 10.18
N ASP A 206 9.50 -1.58 11.12
CA ASP A 206 9.58 -1.26 12.55
C ASP A 206 11.03 -1.22 13.08
N THR A 207 11.93 -1.98 12.45
CA THR A 207 13.33 -2.16 12.86
C THR A 207 14.35 -1.37 12.04
N ASP A 208 13.92 -0.73 10.94
CA ASP A 208 14.80 0.08 10.10
C ASP A 208 15.23 1.37 10.81
N ASP A 209 16.42 1.31 11.39
CA ASP A 209 17.08 2.39 12.14
C ASP A 209 18.06 3.21 11.28
N ARG A 210 18.02 3.07 9.94
CA ARG A 210 18.87 3.85 9.03
C ARG A 210 18.72 5.34 9.28
N GLU A 211 19.83 6.07 9.17
CA GLU A 211 19.82 7.53 9.28
C GLU A 211 19.16 8.15 8.05
N LEU A 212 18.09 8.91 8.28
CA LEU A 212 17.37 9.64 7.25
C LEU A 212 18.12 10.95 6.98
N ARG A 213 18.54 11.16 5.75
CA ARG A 213 19.42 12.27 5.35
C ARG A 213 18.65 13.44 4.80
N THR A 214 17.43 13.21 4.32
CA THR A 214 16.59 14.23 3.69
C THR A 214 15.22 14.32 4.36
N TRP A 215 14.60 15.51 4.27
CA TRP A 215 13.22 15.69 4.73
C TRP A 215 12.23 14.80 3.96
N GLN A 216 12.51 14.53 2.70
CA GLN A 216 11.72 13.64 1.86
C GLN A 216 11.74 12.21 2.41
N GLU A 217 12.92 11.69 2.76
CA GLU A 217 13.03 10.36 3.39
C GLU A 217 12.29 10.31 4.74
N ILE A 218 12.27 11.40 5.51
CA ILE A 218 11.50 11.51 6.76
C ILE A 218 10.00 11.46 6.50
N ASP A 219 9.51 12.24 5.54
CA ASP A 219 8.10 12.24 5.16
C ASP A 219 7.66 10.86 4.66
N ASP A 220 8.40 10.28 3.70
CA ASP A 220 8.11 8.97 3.13
C ASP A 220 8.09 7.89 4.21
N ARG A 221 9.08 7.92 5.11
CA ARG A 221 9.16 7.03 6.26
C ARG A 221 7.97 7.18 7.20
N HIS A 222 7.55 8.42 7.48
CA HIS A 222 6.38 8.69 8.31
C HIS A 222 5.09 8.21 7.64
N HIS A 223 4.96 8.34 6.32
CA HIS A 223 3.83 7.80 5.56
C HIS A 223 3.78 6.27 5.61
N VAL A 224 4.90 5.58 5.36
CA VAL A 224 4.99 4.12 5.45
C VAL A 224 4.75 3.62 6.87
N GLY A 225 5.29 4.31 7.89
CA GLY A 225 5.03 4.00 9.30
C GLY A 225 3.54 4.00 9.65
N ARG A 226 2.76 4.97 9.13
CA ARG A 226 1.31 4.99 9.34
C ARG A 226 0.59 3.81 8.68
N LEU A 227 1.06 3.35 7.52
CA LEU A 227 0.53 2.17 6.84
C LEU A 227 0.82 0.90 7.64
N VAL A 228 2.03 0.77 8.21
CA VAL A 228 2.39 -0.34 9.10
C VAL A 228 1.60 -0.31 10.41
N ASP A 229 1.42 0.86 11.02
CA ASP A 229 0.55 1.01 12.19
C ASP A 229 -0.89 0.59 11.87
N GLN A 230 -1.38 0.88 10.66
CA GLN A 230 -2.69 0.44 10.20
C GLN A 230 -2.74 -1.08 9.97
N TRP A 231 -1.68 -1.66 9.39
CA TRP A 231 -1.52 -3.11 9.25
C TRP A 231 -1.62 -3.82 10.60
N ARG A 232 -0.85 -3.38 11.61
CA ARG A 232 -0.91 -3.98 12.95
C ARG A 232 -2.29 -3.88 13.56
N ARG A 233 -2.92 -2.70 13.49
CA ARG A 233 -4.26 -2.46 14.03
C ARG A 233 -5.35 -3.27 13.34
N ALA A 234 -5.20 -3.56 12.04
CA ALA A 234 -6.15 -4.37 11.29
C ALA A 234 -6.22 -5.82 11.78
N TRP A 235 -5.20 -6.28 12.50
CA TRP A 235 -5.12 -7.63 13.07
C TRP A 235 -5.45 -7.70 14.57
N GLU A 236 -5.62 -6.55 15.23
CA GLU A 236 -6.08 -6.50 16.61
C GLU A 236 -7.55 -6.91 16.68
N GLU A 237 -7.90 -7.79 17.61
CA GLU A 237 -9.29 -8.06 17.95
C GLU A 237 -9.96 -6.77 18.43
N ARG A 238 -10.83 -6.20 17.60
CA ARG A 238 -11.63 -5.02 17.93
C ARG A 238 -13.10 -5.38 18.03
N ARG A 239 -13.73 -4.81 19.05
CA ARG A 239 -15.17 -4.77 19.18
C ARG A 239 -15.66 -3.55 18.42
N GLY A 240 -16.47 -3.77 17.39
CA GLY A 240 -17.09 -2.70 16.62
C GLY A 240 -18.04 -1.88 17.50
N SER A 241 -18.47 -0.73 17.00
CA SER A 241 -19.42 0.17 17.70
C SER A 241 -20.74 -0.52 18.05
N GLU A 242 -21.12 -1.55 17.30
CA GLU A 242 -22.31 -2.38 17.51
C GLU A 242 -22.10 -3.55 18.51
N GLY A 243 -20.91 -3.66 19.10
CA GLY A 243 -20.61 -4.68 20.11
C GLY A 243 -20.24 -6.06 19.56
N TYR A 244 -20.27 -6.24 18.24
CA TYR A 244 -19.80 -7.45 17.55
C TYR A 244 -18.27 -7.44 17.39
N MET A 245 -17.66 -8.63 17.40
CA MET A 245 -16.26 -8.79 17.05
C MET A 245 -16.14 -8.64 15.53
N GLU A 246 -15.45 -7.60 15.07
CA GLU A 246 -15.17 -7.46 13.64
C GLU A 246 -14.20 -8.58 13.24
N ARG A 247 -14.61 -9.36 12.24
CA ARG A 247 -13.83 -10.52 11.82
C ARG A 247 -12.58 -10.02 11.12
N THR A 248 -11.42 -10.38 11.67
CA THR A 248 -10.11 -9.96 11.19
C THR A 248 -9.89 -10.38 9.73
N GLY A 249 -9.42 -9.47 8.87
CA GLY A 249 -8.95 -9.81 7.53
C GLY A 249 -10.00 -10.05 6.45
N VAL A 250 -11.06 -9.24 6.35
CA VAL A 250 -12.02 -9.31 5.22
C VAL A 250 -11.66 -8.35 4.06
N LEU A 251 -10.69 -7.45 4.27
CA LEU A 251 -10.42 -6.28 3.40
C LEU A 251 -9.49 -6.56 2.22
N TRP A 252 -8.93 -7.76 2.07
CA TRP A 252 -7.82 -8.00 1.13
C TRP A 252 -8.24 -8.33 -0.31
N SER A 253 -9.51 -8.65 -0.55
CA SER A 253 -9.98 -9.05 -1.88
C SER A 253 -10.19 -7.87 -2.84
N ALA A 254 -10.56 -6.68 -2.33
CA ALA A 254 -10.90 -5.53 -3.16
C ALA A 254 -9.70 -5.00 -3.99
N PRO A 255 -8.49 -4.80 -3.43
CA PRO A 255 -7.33 -4.34 -4.19
C PRO A 255 -7.00 -5.19 -5.41
N LYS A 256 -7.18 -6.52 -5.29
CA LYS A 256 -6.97 -7.44 -6.40
C LYS A 256 -7.95 -7.18 -7.54
N GLY A 257 -9.23 -6.93 -7.23
CA GLY A 257 -10.24 -6.60 -8.23
C GLY A 257 -9.91 -5.30 -8.97
N TRP A 258 -9.51 -4.24 -8.26
CA TRP A 258 -9.16 -2.95 -8.88
C TRP A 258 -7.97 -3.06 -9.84
N LEU A 259 -6.96 -3.84 -9.45
CA LEU A 259 -5.79 -4.09 -10.30
C LEU A 259 -6.16 -4.94 -11.52
N ASP A 260 -7.01 -5.96 -11.34
CA ASP A 260 -7.48 -6.78 -12.45
C ASP A 260 -8.27 -5.97 -13.47
N ASP A 261 -9.18 -5.11 -13.02
CA ASP A 261 -9.99 -4.28 -13.90
C ASP A 261 -9.11 -3.27 -14.65
N LEU A 262 -8.15 -2.62 -13.98
CA LEU A 262 -7.17 -1.76 -14.63
C LEU A 262 -6.38 -2.47 -15.74
N LEU A 263 -5.80 -3.63 -15.41
CA LEU A 263 -4.97 -4.35 -16.36
C LEU A 263 -5.81 -4.96 -17.49
N VAL A 264 -7.07 -5.32 -17.25
CA VAL A 264 -8.00 -5.76 -18.30
C VAL A 264 -8.41 -4.60 -19.21
N GLU A 265 -8.60 -3.38 -18.70
CA GLU A 265 -8.83 -2.19 -19.54
C GLU A 265 -7.68 -1.96 -20.52
N GLN A 266 -6.43 -2.18 -20.08
CA GLN A 266 -5.22 -1.97 -20.88
C GLN A 266 -4.91 -3.13 -21.85
N HIS A 267 -5.04 -4.38 -21.39
CA HIS A 267 -4.55 -5.56 -22.13
C HIS A 267 -5.67 -6.47 -22.65
N GLY A 268 -6.92 -6.14 -22.35
CA GLY A 268 -8.09 -6.96 -22.66
C GLY A 268 -8.24 -8.18 -21.75
N GLY A 269 -9.33 -8.92 -21.98
CA GLY A 269 -9.69 -10.10 -21.18
C GLY A 269 -11.03 -9.93 -20.48
N HIS A 270 -11.15 -10.51 -19.29
CA HIS A 270 -12.36 -10.54 -18.49
C HIS A 270 -12.04 -10.09 -17.07
N GLY A 271 -12.60 -8.96 -16.65
CA GLY A 271 -12.43 -8.39 -15.30
C GLY A 271 -13.27 -9.09 -14.24
N ASP A 272 -13.26 -8.55 -13.03
CA ASP A 272 -14.03 -9.09 -11.91
C ASP A 272 -15.54 -9.04 -12.20
N GLY A 273 -16.24 -10.12 -11.86
CA GLY A 273 -17.67 -10.28 -12.10
C GLY A 273 -18.06 -10.59 -13.56
N ALA A 274 -17.10 -10.69 -14.49
CA ALA A 274 -17.42 -11.00 -15.89
C ALA A 274 -18.01 -12.41 -16.03
N ARG A 275 -19.21 -12.51 -16.60
CA ARG A 275 -19.84 -13.80 -16.94
C ARG A 275 -19.24 -14.34 -18.23
N VAL A 276 -18.73 -15.56 -18.20
CA VAL A 276 -18.03 -16.19 -19.30
C VAL A 276 -18.61 -17.58 -19.58
N ARG A 277 -18.33 -18.10 -20.78
CA ARG A 277 -18.56 -19.49 -21.12
C ARG A 277 -17.23 -20.18 -21.31
N LEU A 278 -17.06 -21.36 -20.71
CA LEU A 278 -15.90 -22.20 -20.93
C LEU A 278 -16.01 -22.97 -22.25
N ILE A 279 -14.89 -23.48 -22.75
CA ILE A 279 -14.86 -24.28 -23.99
C ILE A 279 -15.72 -25.55 -23.93
N ASP A 280 -15.97 -26.08 -22.73
CA ASP A 280 -16.86 -27.22 -22.49
C ASP A 280 -18.35 -26.84 -22.41
N GLY A 281 -18.65 -25.54 -22.53
CA GLY A 281 -20.00 -24.98 -22.49
C GLY A 281 -20.48 -24.56 -21.10
N ARG A 282 -19.74 -24.85 -20.01
CA ARG A 282 -20.12 -24.46 -18.65
C ARG A 282 -20.15 -22.93 -18.52
N PRO A 283 -21.25 -22.34 -17.99
CA PRO A 283 -21.28 -20.93 -17.66
C PRO A 283 -20.51 -20.70 -16.35
N ALA A 284 -19.72 -19.63 -16.30
CA ALA A 284 -18.95 -19.27 -15.13
C ALA A 284 -18.89 -17.75 -14.93
N ILE A 285 -18.46 -17.32 -13.75
CA ILE A 285 -18.15 -15.93 -13.45
C ILE A 285 -16.66 -15.84 -13.10
N VAL A 286 -15.96 -14.91 -13.74
CA VAL A 286 -14.58 -14.55 -13.38
C VAL A 286 -14.64 -13.72 -12.10
N TYR A 287 -13.80 -14.06 -11.14
CA TYR A 287 -13.66 -13.24 -9.93
C TYR A 287 -12.21 -12.78 -9.69
N ALA A 288 -11.21 -13.35 -10.36
CA ALA A 288 -9.86 -12.81 -10.41
C ALA A 288 -9.14 -13.21 -11.71
N ALA A 289 -8.20 -12.39 -12.17
CA ALA A 289 -7.30 -12.71 -13.28
C ALA A 289 -5.90 -13.07 -12.78
N GLU A 290 -5.24 -14.04 -13.39
CA GLU A 290 -3.82 -14.33 -13.13
C GLU A 290 -2.96 -13.69 -14.22
N TRP A 291 -1.89 -13.02 -13.80
CA TRP A 291 -1.07 -12.19 -14.69
C TRP A 291 0.35 -12.74 -14.83
N SER A 292 0.87 -12.71 -16.06
CA SER A 292 2.32 -12.85 -16.30
C SER A 292 3.01 -11.49 -16.23
N GLU A 293 4.32 -11.45 -16.53
CA GLU A 293 5.12 -10.22 -16.57
C GLU A 293 4.66 -9.20 -17.63
N ALA A 294 3.97 -9.62 -18.70
CA ALA A 294 3.50 -8.72 -19.73
C ALA A 294 2.22 -9.22 -20.44
N GLY A 295 1.49 -8.30 -21.07
CA GLY A 295 0.30 -8.59 -21.85
C GLY A 295 -0.91 -9.00 -21.03
N ALA A 296 -1.84 -9.67 -21.69
CA ALA A 296 -3.14 -10.06 -21.16
C ALA A 296 -3.07 -11.22 -20.13
N PRO A 297 -4.17 -11.51 -19.39
CA PRO A 297 -4.20 -12.56 -18.39
C PRO A 297 -3.78 -13.93 -18.94
N VAL A 298 -3.10 -14.74 -18.12
CA VAL A 298 -2.72 -16.11 -18.46
C VAL A 298 -3.75 -17.14 -18.02
N ALA A 299 -4.51 -16.83 -16.96
CA ALA A 299 -5.57 -17.66 -16.45
C ALA A 299 -6.61 -16.80 -15.70
N TYR A 300 -7.74 -17.40 -15.38
CA TYR A 300 -8.80 -16.79 -14.60
C TYR A 300 -9.19 -17.70 -13.46
N ARG A 301 -9.40 -17.11 -12.28
CA ARG A 301 -10.12 -17.74 -11.19
C ARG A 301 -11.61 -17.54 -11.44
N ILE A 302 -12.33 -18.64 -11.52
CA ILE A 302 -13.75 -18.63 -11.83
C ILE A 302 -14.56 -19.36 -10.76
N ARG A 303 -15.85 -19.05 -10.73
CA ARG A 303 -16.86 -19.90 -10.09
C ARG A 303 -17.87 -20.33 -11.13
N GLU A 304 -18.24 -21.60 -11.12
CA GLU A 304 -19.35 -22.06 -11.94
C GLU A 304 -20.64 -21.29 -11.60
N LEU A 305 -21.45 -21.06 -12.62
CA LEU A 305 -22.77 -20.48 -12.49
C LEU A 305 -23.82 -21.60 -12.44
N GLU A 306 -24.52 -21.71 -11.32
CA GLU A 306 -25.57 -22.71 -11.10
C GLU A 306 -26.97 -22.08 -11.17
N PRO A 307 -28.02 -22.85 -11.49
CA PRO A 307 -29.40 -22.39 -11.38
C PRO A 307 -29.72 -21.93 -9.95
N GLY A 308 -30.11 -20.66 -9.82
CA GLY A 308 -30.49 -20.05 -8.57
C GLY A 308 -31.66 -20.78 -7.90
N ARG A 309 -31.54 -20.96 -6.59
CA ARG A 309 -32.63 -21.42 -5.71
C ARG A 309 -33.17 -20.21 -4.95
N HIS A 310 -34.45 -20.27 -4.54
CA HIS A 310 -35.13 -19.30 -3.66
C HIS A 310 -34.99 -17.81 -4.06
N GLY A 311 -36.07 -17.16 -4.50
CA GLY A 311 -36.04 -15.72 -4.83
C GLY A 311 -35.22 -15.35 -6.09
N ASN A 312 -34.30 -16.21 -6.53
CA ASN A 312 -33.50 -16.09 -7.74
C ASN A 312 -33.78 -17.22 -8.77
N ILE A 313 -34.95 -17.86 -8.69
CA ILE A 313 -35.35 -18.92 -9.64
C ILE A 313 -35.32 -18.35 -11.06
N GLY A 314 -34.71 -19.10 -11.99
CA GLY A 314 -34.54 -18.69 -13.38
C GLY A 314 -33.30 -17.83 -13.65
N LYS A 315 -32.53 -17.47 -12.62
CA LYS A 315 -31.24 -16.77 -12.78
C LYS A 315 -30.09 -17.71 -12.47
N LEU A 316 -29.01 -17.60 -13.24
CA LEU A 316 -27.74 -18.23 -12.88
C LEU A 316 -27.06 -17.43 -11.77
N VAL A 317 -26.57 -18.10 -10.73
CA VAL A 317 -25.86 -17.51 -9.58
C VAL A 317 -24.50 -18.18 -9.38
N PRO A 318 -23.49 -17.46 -8.88
CA PRO A 318 -22.19 -18.06 -8.60
C PRO A 318 -22.31 -19.17 -7.55
N SER A 319 -21.74 -20.34 -7.84
CA SER A 319 -21.61 -21.42 -6.88
C SER A 319 -20.76 -20.95 -5.69
N LEU A 320 -21.15 -21.34 -4.47
CA LEU A 320 -20.40 -21.01 -3.26
C LEU A 320 -19.27 -21.99 -2.98
N THR A 321 -19.24 -23.12 -3.69
CA THR A 321 -18.29 -24.22 -3.49
C THR A 321 -17.34 -24.43 -4.66
N SER A 322 -17.66 -23.87 -5.84
CA SER A 322 -16.75 -23.89 -6.99
C SER A 322 -15.69 -22.80 -6.83
N ASP A 323 -14.43 -23.19 -6.98
CA ASP A 323 -13.28 -22.31 -7.21
C ASP A 323 -12.31 -23.04 -8.14
N GLU A 324 -12.25 -22.60 -9.39
CA GLU A 324 -11.41 -23.22 -10.42
C GLU A 324 -10.44 -22.18 -10.99
N LEU A 325 -9.17 -22.58 -11.14
CA LEU A 325 -8.20 -21.84 -11.92
C LEU A 325 -8.18 -22.38 -13.35
N VAL A 326 -8.61 -21.56 -14.30
CA VAL A 326 -8.80 -21.95 -15.70
C VAL A 326 -7.86 -21.15 -16.60
N PRO A 327 -7.02 -21.81 -17.42
CA PRO A 327 -6.20 -21.14 -18.43
C PRO A 327 -7.04 -20.27 -19.37
N ARG A 328 -6.48 -19.14 -19.82
CA ARG A 328 -7.22 -18.18 -20.66
C ARG A 328 -7.79 -18.79 -21.94
N ASP A 329 -7.09 -19.74 -22.56
CA ASP A 329 -7.50 -20.42 -23.79
C ASP A 329 -8.71 -21.35 -23.60
N GLN A 330 -9.07 -21.67 -22.35
CA GLN A 330 -10.28 -22.42 -22.02
C GLN A 330 -11.52 -21.52 -21.80
N VAL A 331 -11.37 -20.20 -21.91
CA VAL A 331 -12.49 -19.24 -21.87
C VAL A 331 -12.92 -18.90 -23.29
N ALA A 332 -14.10 -19.39 -23.71
CA ALA A 332 -14.61 -19.24 -25.06
C ALA A 332 -15.16 -17.83 -25.37
N GLY A 333 -15.43 -17.02 -24.34
CA GLY A 333 -15.85 -15.63 -24.47
C GLY A 333 -16.89 -15.21 -23.44
N LYS A 334 -17.45 -14.00 -23.62
CA LYS A 334 -18.51 -13.47 -22.75
C LYS A 334 -19.79 -14.32 -22.89
N LEU A 335 -20.38 -14.66 -21.75
CA LEU A 335 -21.72 -15.24 -21.72
C LEU A 335 -22.71 -14.10 -21.98
N ASN A 336 -23.33 -14.09 -23.16
CA ASN A 336 -24.48 -13.23 -23.39
C ASN A 336 -25.60 -13.74 -22.48
N ASP A 337 -26.12 -12.88 -21.59
CA ASP A 337 -27.33 -13.19 -20.84
C ASP A 337 -28.43 -13.46 -21.89
N VAL A 338 -28.81 -14.73 -22.04
CA VAL A 338 -29.97 -15.11 -22.85
C VAL A 338 -31.17 -14.61 -22.06
N ALA A 339 -31.87 -13.61 -22.63
CA ALA A 339 -33.03 -12.96 -22.04
C ALA A 339 -34.17 -13.92 -21.72
#